data_AF-A0A0H5D213-F1
#
_entry.id   AF-A0A0H5D213-F1
#
_cell.length_a   1.000
_cell.length_b   1.000
_cell.length_c   1.000
_cell.angle_alpha   90.00
_cell.angle_beta   90.00
_cell.angle_gamma   90.00
#
_symmetry.space_group_name_H-M   'P 1'
#
loop_
_entity.id
_entity.type
_entity.pdbx_description
1 polymer ?
#
loop_
_entity_poly.entity_id
_entity_poly.type
_entity_poly.pdbx_seq_one_letter_code
_entity_poly.pdbx_strand_id
1 'polypeptide(L)' 'MGVGIAEVDWITCVDDGLDHGVLVLHRTRDGLHRTLCGSAVVEAPSACVPRPPCPDCARTALRREPVRRSRLRRWFSQ' A
#
# COMPACT_ATOMS: atom_id res chain seq x y z
N MET A 1 -22.05 2.85 -15.28
CA MET A 1 -20.80 3.47 -14.77
C MET A 1 -20.13 2.44 -13.87
N GLY A 2 -19.10 1.75 -14.37
CA GLY A 2 -18.45 0.68 -13.62
C GLY A 2 -17.68 1.25 -12.43
N VAL A 3 -17.94 0.74 -11.22
CA VAL A 3 -17.18 1.06 -10.03
C VAL A 3 -15.76 0.55 -10.26
N GLY A 4 -14.83 1.46 -10.58
CA GLY A 4 -13.43 1.11 -10.73
C GLY A 4 -12.92 0.53 -9.43
N ILE A 5 -12.58 -0.76 -9.41
CA ILE A 5 -11.89 -1.39 -8.29
C ILE A 5 -10.53 -0.69 -8.23
N ALA A 6 -10.36 0.21 -7.27
CA ALA A 6 -9.08 0.86 -7.07
C ALA A 6 -8.13 -0.20 -6.49
N GLU A 7 -7.29 -0.78 -7.34
CA GLU A 7 -6.28 -1.76 -6.92
C GLU A 7 -5.30 -1.07 -5.97
N VAL A 8 -5.06 -1.72 -4.82
CA VAL A 8 -4.09 -1.29 -3.82
C VAL A 8 -2.83 -2.12 -4.01
N ASP A 9 -1.74 -1.43 -4.33
CA ASP A 9 -0.39 -1.99 -4.29
C ASP A 9 0.27 -1.65 -2.95
N TRP A 10 1.29 -2.39 -2.56
CA TRP A 10 2.00 -2.18 -1.28
C TRP A 10 3.47 -1.92 -1.57
N ILE A 11 3.96 -0.77 -1.10
CA ILE A 11 5.35 -0.36 -1.29
C ILE A 11 6.00 -0.11 0.05
N THR A 12 7.26 -0.51 0.19
CA THR A 12 8.06 -0.20 1.38
C THR A 12 8.56 1.24 1.27
N CYS A 13 8.33 2.03 2.30
CA CYS A 13 8.85 3.40 2.39
C CYS A 13 10.26 3.41 2.98
N VAL A 14 11.16 4.16 2.37
CA VAL A 14 12.55 4.32 2.83
C VAL A 14 12.67 5.09 4.14
N ASP A 15 11.75 6.02 4.39
CA ASP A 15 11.87 7.00 5.49
C ASP A 15 11.42 6.43 6.84
N ASP A 16 10.27 5.75 6.87
CA ASP A 16 9.69 5.19 8.10
C ASP A 16 9.86 3.67 8.22
N GLY A 17 10.33 3.01 7.15
CA GLY A 17 10.51 1.57 7.11
C GLY A 17 9.20 0.81 7.26
N LEU A 18 8.07 1.36 6.81
CA LEU A 18 6.76 0.71 6.80
C LEU A 18 6.27 0.43 5.37
N ASP A 19 5.43 -0.59 5.22
CA ASP A 19 4.74 -0.85 3.96
C ASP A 19 3.47 0.01 3.86
N HIS A 20 3.40 0.87 2.86
CA HIS A 20 2.26 1.73 2.60
C HIS A 20 1.43 1.23 1.44
N GLY A 21 0.11 1.24 1.62
CA GLY A 21 -0.84 0.93 0.56
C GLY A 21 -0.99 2.12 -0.38
N VAL A 22 -0.79 1.91 -1.67
CA VAL A 22 -0.90 2.95 -2.71
C VAL A 22 -1.94 2.54 -3.73
N LEU A 23 -2.71 3.50 -4.21
CA LEU A 23 -3.65 3.23 -5.30
C LEU A 23 -2.89 3.20 -6.62
N VAL A 24 -3.02 2.12 -7.39
CA VAL A 24 -2.26 1.89 -8.64
C VAL A 24 -2.43 3.05 -9.64
N LEU A 25 -3.58 3.72 -9.62
CA LEU A 25 -3.89 4.87 -10.49
C LEU A 25 -3.19 6.18 -10.08
N HIS A 26 -2.51 6.23 -8.93
CA HIS A 26 -1.94 7.45 -8.33
C HIS A 26 -0.42 7.42 -8.17
N ARG A 27 0.28 6.64 -9.01
CA ARG A 27 1.75 6.74 -9.10
C ARG A 27 2.12 8.09 -9.71
N THR A 28 2.95 8.87 -9.02
CA THR A 28 3.42 10.17 -9.55
C THR A 28 4.71 9.98 -10.36
N ARG A 29 5.04 10.97 -11.20
CA ARG A 29 6.16 10.89 -12.15
C ARG A 29 7.53 10.97 -11.47
N ASP A 30 7.57 11.46 -10.23
CA ASP A 30 8.80 11.77 -9.50
C ASP A 30 9.22 10.66 -8.51
N GLY A 31 8.66 9.45 -8.64
CA GLY A 31 8.92 8.33 -7.71
C GLY A 31 8.25 8.49 -6.34
N LEU A 32 7.43 9.52 -6.16
CA LEU A 32 6.57 9.69 -5.00
C LEU A 32 5.24 8.96 -5.22
N HIS A 33 4.76 8.29 -4.20
CA HIS A 33 3.49 7.58 -4.22
C HIS A 33 2.57 8.15 -3.15
N ARG A 34 1.34 8.46 -3.55
CA ARG A 34 0.31 8.86 -2.60
C ARG A 34 -0.32 7.63 -1.97
N THR A 35 -0.22 7.54 -0.66
CA THR A 35 -0.67 6.38 0.11
C THR A 35 -2.10 6.53 0.59
N LEU A 36 -2.69 5.43 1.05
CA LEU A 36 -4.03 5.40 1.65
C LEU A 36 -4.12 6.18 2.96
N CYS A 37 -3.02 6.29 3.73
CA CYS A 37 -2.97 7.12 4.94
C CYS A 37 -2.78 8.61 4.64
N GLY A 38 -2.61 8.99 3.37
CA GLY A 38 -2.47 10.38 2.93
C GLY A 38 -1.02 10.86 2.85
N SER A 39 -0.05 10.06 3.31
CA SER A 39 1.38 10.34 3.15
C SER A 39 1.82 10.26 1.69
N ALA A 40 2.87 11.01 1.36
CA ALA A 40 3.65 10.80 0.15
C ALA A 40 4.91 10.02 0.55
N VAL A 41 5.15 8.88 -0.11
CA VAL A 41 6.29 8.01 0.21
C VAL A 41 7.11 7.73 -1.03
N VAL A 42 8.41 7.52 -0.85
CA VAL A 42 9.31 7.05 -1.91
C VAL A 42 9.47 5.55 -1.76
N GLU A 43 9.30 4.82 -2.86
CA GLU A 43 9.48 3.37 -2.91
C GLU A 43 10.94 3.01 -2.61
N ALA A 44 11.13 2.10 -1.66
CA ALA A 44 12.43 1.53 -1.35
C ALA A 44 12.90 0.58 -2.48
N PRO A 45 14.23 0.43 -2.67
CA PRO A 45 14.75 -0.55 -3.62
C PRO A 45 14.14 -1.93 -3.38
N SER A 46 13.81 -2.65 -4.46
CA SER A 46 13.13 -3.96 -4.40
C SER A 46 13.91 -5.07 -3.66
N ALA A 47 15.16 -4.80 -3.27
CA ALA A 47 15.98 -5.67 -2.43
C ALA A 47 15.66 -5.56 -0.92
N CYS A 48 14.81 -4.61 -0.51
CA CYS A 48 14.42 -4.44 0.89
C CYS A 48 13.54 -5.60 1.39
N VAL A 49 13.79 -6.00 2.64
CA VAL A 49 12.96 -6.98 3.34
C VAL A 49 11.56 -6.38 3.55
N PRO A 50 10.47 -7.14 3.30
CA PRO A 50 9.11 -6.67 3.55
C PRO A 50 8.93 -6.16 4.98
N ARG A 51 8.25 -5.02 5.15
CA ARG A 51 8.09 -4.34 6.43
C ARG A 51 6.65 -4.40 6.91
N PRO A 52 6.39 -4.33 8.24
CA PRO A 52 5.02 -4.32 8.73
C PRO A 52 4.21 -3.20 8.05
N PRO A 53 2.94 -3.45 7.71
CA PRO A 53 2.11 -2.48 7.03
C PRO A 53 1.81 -1.29 7.95
N CYS A 54 1.75 -0.10 7.36
CA CYS A 54 1.24 1.09 8.02
C CYS A 54 -0.19 0.82 8.55
N PRO A 55 -0.48 1.01 9.84
CA PRO A 55 -1.77 0.66 10.45
C PRO A 55 -2.97 1.37 9.80
N ASP A 56 -2.80 2.64 9.41
CA ASP A 56 -3.87 3.41 8.78
C ASP A 56 -4.09 3.00 7.32
N CYS A 57 -3.03 2.66 6.59
CA CYS A 57 -3.13 2.05 5.26
C CYS A 57 -3.86 0.70 5.33
N ALA A 58 -3.51 -0.16 6.28
CA ALA A 58 -4.16 -1.45 6.48
C ALA A 58 -5.64 -1.29 6.84
N ARG A 59 -5.97 -0.39 7.78
CA ARG A 59 -7.36 -0.11 8.18
C ARG A 59 -8.18 0.45 7.01
N THR A 60 -7.58 1.32 6.20
CA THR A 60 -8.25 1.92 5.04
C THR A 60 -8.46 0.89 3.93
N ALA A 61 -7.48 0.01 3.69
CA ALA A 61 -7.61 -1.08 2.73
C ALA A 61 -8.72 -2.07 3.14
N LEU A 62 -8.83 -2.39 4.44
CA LEU A 62 -9.90 -3.25 4.97
C LEU A 62 -11.29 -2.65 4.82
N ARG A 63 -11.43 -1.31 4.92
CA ARG A 63 -12.72 -0.62 4.71
C ARG A 63 -13.14 -0.55 3.23
N ARG A 64 -12.27 -0.89 2.29
CA ARG A 64 -12.46 -0.75 0.84
C ARG A 64 -12.78 -2.08 0.12
N GLU A 65 -13.30 -3.10 0.80
CA GLU A 65 -13.52 -4.47 0.22
C GLU A 65 -14.18 -4.48 -1.18
N PRO A 66 -13.77 -5.38 -2.10
CA PRO A 66 -12.96 -6.58 -1.90
C PRO A 66 -11.55 -6.41 -2.49
N VAL A 67 -10.62 -5.88 -1.70
CA VAL A 67 -9.19 -6.08 -1.99
C VAL A 67 -8.95 -7.58 -1.88
N ARG A 68 -8.47 -8.24 -2.94
CA ARG A 68 -8.18 -9.68 -2.92
C ARG A 68 -7.45 -10.04 -1.63
N ARG A 69 -8.16 -10.77 -0.76
CA ARG A 69 -7.76 -11.23 0.58
C ARG A 69 -6.43 -11.99 0.65
N SER A 70 -5.79 -12.22 -0.50
CA SER A 70 -4.62 -13.07 -0.70
C SER A 70 -3.31 -12.48 -0.16
N ARG A 71 -3.08 -11.16 -0.27
CA ARG A 71 -1.82 -10.54 0.21
C ARG A 71 -1.90 -10.10 1.68
N LEU A 72 -3.05 -9.62 2.14
CA LEU A 72 -3.25 -9.24 3.55
C LEU A 72 -3.23 -10.47 4.49
N ARG A 73 -3.73 -11.64 4.08
CA ARG A 73 -3.66 -12.87 4.91
C ARG A 73 -2.24 -13.34 5.19
N ARG A 74 -1.27 -13.10 4.29
CA ARG A 74 0.14 -13.43 4.55
C ARG A 74 0.74 -12.61 5.71
N TRP A 75 0.19 -11.44 5.98
CA TRP A 75 0.63 -10.56 7.07
C TRP A 75 -0.06 -10.84 8.41
N PHE A 76 -1.34 -11.22 8.39
CA PHE A 76 -2.13 -11.51 9.60
C PHE A 76 -2.07 -12.98 10.06
N SER A 77 -1.26 -13.83 9.44
CA SER A 77 -1.09 -15.24 9.81
C SER A 77 0.35 -15.61 10.19
N GLN A 78 1.18 -14.61 10.53
CA GLN A 78 2.45 -14.81 11.21
C GLN A 78 2.33 -14.41 12.68
#